data_AF-A0A8T5NL38-F1
#
_entry.id   AF-A0A8T5NL38-F1
#
_cell.length_a   1.000
_cell.length_b   1.000
_cell.length_c   1.000
_cell.angle_alpha   90.00
_cell.angle_beta   90.00
_cell.angle_gamma   90.00
#
_symmetry.space_group_name_H-M   'P 1'
#
loop_
_entity.id
_entity.type
_entity.pdbx_description
1 polymer ?
#
loop_
_entity_poly.entity_id
_entity_poly.type
_entity_poly.pdbx_seq_one_letter_code
_entity_poly.pdbx_strand_id
1 'polypeptide(L)'
;MLIAFELSGEHSTLPGSEVLACLESECADFSVVLRLDGCLMIEIRKDACRVADILTKKLSMTHYITEVFGIGGANEEDVLDTVEKSGFEIKGTYSIRVKKIREYSTIDTGLMEKRIGG
;
A
#
# COMPACT_ATOMS: atom_id res chain seq x y z
N MET A 1 5.97 -3.87 -10.53
CA MET A 1 5.73 -4.01 -9.08
C MET A 1 4.66 -3.00 -8.69
N LEU A 2 3.64 -3.43 -7.96
CA LEU A 2 2.56 -2.57 -7.50
C LEU A 2 2.89 -2.10 -6.07
N ILE A 3 2.81 -0.79 -5.84
CA ILE A 3 3.16 -0.16 -4.56
C ILE A 3 2.01 0.71 -4.10
N ALA A 4 1.65 0.58 -2.83
CA ALA A 4 0.72 1.45 -2.12
C ALA A 4 1.48 2.40 -1.19
N PHE A 5 1.03 3.66 -1.16
CA PHE A 5 1.52 4.71 -0.27
C PHE A 5 0.37 5.09 0.66
N GLU A 6 0.56 4.88 1.96
CA GLU A 6 -0.33 5.43 2.97
C GLU A 6 0.06 6.89 3.24
N LEU A 7 -0.80 7.82 2.84
CA LEU A 7 -0.52 9.26 2.87
C LEU A 7 -0.94 9.88 4.21
N SER A 8 -0.23 10.94 4.63
CA SER A 8 -0.51 11.61 5.92
C SER A 8 -1.92 12.19 6.02
N GLY A 9 -2.50 12.56 4.89
CA GLY A 9 -3.82 13.16 4.83
C GLY A 9 -3.89 14.59 5.37
N GLU A 10 -2.75 15.24 5.62
CA GLU A 10 -2.65 16.63 6.07
C GLU A 10 -3.18 17.63 5.02
N HIS A 11 -3.16 17.24 3.75
CA HIS A 11 -3.76 17.99 2.65
C HIS A 11 -4.36 17.02 1.62
N SER A 12 -5.39 17.46 0.91
CA SER A 12 -6.11 16.62 -0.07
C SER A 12 -5.26 16.20 -1.28
N THR A 13 -4.22 16.97 -1.59
CA THR A 13 -3.39 16.75 -2.79
C THR A 13 -1.89 16.73 -2.52
N LEU A 14 -1.39 17.42 -1.48
CA LEU A 14 0.04 17.65 -1.29
C LEU A 14 0.82 16.34 -1.06
N PRO A 15 0.37 15.41 -0.18
CA PRO A 15 1.06 14.14 0.01
C PRO A 15 1.15 13.32 -1.27
N GLY A 16 0.06 13.25 -2.03
CA GLY A 16 0.02 12.53 -3.29
C GLY A 16 0.94 13.16 -4.34
N SER A 17 0.98 14.49 -4.42
CA SER A 17 1.87 15.21 -5.33
C SER A 17 3.35 15.06 -4.97
N GLU A 18 3.70 14.98 -3.68
CA GLU A 18 5.07 14.70 -3.23
C GLU A 18 5.58 13.38 -3.80
N VAL A 19 4.76 12.31 -3.73
CA VAL A 19 5.10 10.99 -4.28
C VAL A 19 5.36 11.06 -5.77
N LEU A 20 4.47 11.71 -6.54
CA LEU A 20 4.61 11.83 -7.99
C LEU A 20 5.84 12.65 -8.36
N ALA A 21 6.06 13.79 -7.71
CA ALA A 21 7.20 14.65 -7.98
C ALA A 21 8.52 13.93 -7.69
N CYS A 22 8.58 13.11 -6.63
CA CYS A 22 9.74 12.28 -6.35
C CYS A 22 9.97 11.23 -7.44
N LEU A 23 8.93 10.52 -7.89
CA LEU A 23 9.03 9.54 -8.98
C LEU A 23 9.49 10.17 -10.30
N GLU A 24 8.94 11.33 -10.64
CA GLU A 24 9.32 12.11 -11.81
C GLU A 24 10.79 12.56 -11.72
N SER A 25 11.23 13.03 -10.54
CA SER A 25 12.62 13.44 -10.31
C SER A 25 13.63 12.30 -10.48
N GLU A 26 13.20 11.07 -10.25
CA GLU A 26 14.00 9.86 -10.44
C GLU A 26 13.88 9.26 -11.85
N CYS A 27 13.15 9.93 -12.76
CA CYS A 27 12.83 9.44 -14.10
C CYS A 27 12.24 8.01 -14.06
N ALA A 28 11.42 7.71 -13.04
CA ALA A 28 10.84 6.38 -12.87
C ALA A 28 9.79 6.09 -13.97
N ASP A 29 9.79 4.85 -14.48
CA ASP A 29 8.72 4.36 -15.36
C ASP A 29 7.56 3.86 -14.49
N PHE A 30 6.56 4.72 -14.28
CA PHE A 30 5.42 4.43 -13.43
C PHE A 30 4.07 4.82 -14.05
N SER A 31 2.99 4.29 -13.50
CA SER A 31 1.64 4.79 -13.72
C SER A 31 0.81 4.74 -12.45
N VAL A 32 -0.08 5.71 -12.29
CA VAL A 32 -1.04 5.72 -11.18
C VAL A 32 -2.14 4.70 -11.47
N VAL A 33 -2.35 3.79 -10.53
CA VAL A 33 -3.39 2.74 -10.61
C VAL A 33 -4.65 3.18 -9.86
N LEU A 34 -4.48 3.75 -8.66
CA LEU A 34 -5.60 4.15 -7.81
C LEU A 34 -5.25 5.40 -6.98
N ARG A 35 -6.22 6.29 -6.81
CA ARG A 35 -6.17 7.40 -5.86
C ARG A 35 -7.38 7.33 -4.95
N LEU A 36 -7.15 7.19 -3.65
CA LEU A 36 -8.15 7.19 -2.61
C LEU A 36 -7.79 8.25 -1.56
N ASP A 37 -8.72 8.59 -0.68
CA ASP A 37 -8.39 9.43 0.48
C ASP A 37 -7.42 8.68 1.41
N GLY A 38 -6.21 9.22 1.56
CA GLY A 38 -5.15 8.63 2.38
C GLY A 38 -4.38 7.49 1.72
N CYS A 39 -4.64 7.16 0.45
CA CYS A 39 -3.90 6.09 -0.25
C CYS A 39 -3.66 6.41 -1.73
N LEU A 40 -2.42 6.23 -2.17
CA LEU A 40 -2.04 6.27 -3.58
C LEU A 40 -1.44 4.93 -3.98
N MET A 41 -1.91 4.35 -5.08
CA MET A 41 -1.30 3.15 -5.65
C MET A 41 -0.71 3.45 -7.01
N ILE A 42 0.51 2.97 -7.23
CA ILE A 42 1.23 3.10 -8.49
C ILE A 42 1.80 1.75 -8.91
N GLU A 43 1.89 1.55 -10.21
CA GLU A 43 2.68 0.50 -10.80
C GLU A 43 4.03 1.08 -11.23
N ILE A 44 5.13 0.45 -10.79
CA ILE A 44 6.48 0.75 -11.28
C ILE A 44 6.93 -0.41 -12.18
N ARG A 45 7.29 -0.09 -13.43
CA ARG A 45 7.62 -1.09 -14.46
C ARG A 45 9.09 -1.50 -14.45
N LYS A 46 9.99 -0.62 -14.01
CA LYS A 46 11.44 -0.83 -14.04
C LYS A 46 12.10 -0.40 -12.73
N ASP A 47 13.14 -1.13 -12.33
CA ASP A 47 13.97 -0.84 -11.15
C ASP A 47 13.17 -0.58 -9.85
N ALA A 48 12.04 -1.26 -9.68
CA ALA A 48 11.06 -0.89 -8.66
C ALA A 48 11.62 -0.93 -7.23
N CYS A 49 12.48 -1.90 -6.90
CA CYS A 49 13.13 -1.96 -5.59
C CYS A 49 14.07 -0.77 -5.35
N ARG A 50 14.83 -0.36 -6.37
CA ARG A 50 15.72 0.82 -6.29
C ARG A 50 14.91 2.09 -6.10
N VAL A 51 13.85 2.26 -6.90
CA VAL A 51 12.97 3.43 -6.81
C VAL A 51 12.31 3.49 -5.43
N ALA A 52 11.77 2.37 -4.93
CA ALA A 52 11.18 2.31 -3.60
C ALA A 52 12.17 2.70 -2.49
N ASP A 53 13.42 2.22 -2.53
CA ASP A 53 14.46 2.58 -1.56
C ASP A 53 14.87 4.07 -1.60
N ILE A 54 14.71 4.73 -2.75
CA ILE A 54 14.94 6.18 -2.84
C ILE A 54 13.75 6.93 -2.23
N LEU A 55 12.52 6.48 -2.51
CA LEU A 55 11.30 7.11 -2.00
C LEU A 55 11.24 7.06 -0.47
N THR A 56 11.66 5.97 0.18
CA THR A 56 11.71 5.87 1.65
C THR A 56 12.56 6.97 2.30
N LYS A 57 13.50 7.56 1.57
CA LYS A 57 14.42 8.61 2.05
C LYS A 57 13.95 10.03 1.72
N LYS A 58 13.01 10.18 0.78
CA LYS A 58 12.57 11.48 0.24
C LYS A 58 11.18 11.89 0.69
N LEU A 59 10.29 10.93 0.92
CA LEU A 59 8.90 11.23 1.24
C LEU A 59 8.76 11.63 2.71
N SER A 60 8.19 12.81 2.95
CA SER A 60 7.93 13.35 4.28
C SER A 60 6.46 13.24 4.69
N MET A 61 5.55 13.16 3.71
CA MET A 61 4.09 13.14 3.92
C MET A 61 3.49 11.74 3.69
N THR A 62 4.32 10.69 3.77
CA THR A 62 3.91 9.29 3.60
C THR A 62 4.25 8.50 4.87
N HIS A 63 3.27 7.77 5.42
CA HIS A 63 3.46 6.94 6.60
C HIS A 63 4.06 5.57 6.28
N TYR A 64 3.58 4.94 5.20
CA TYR A 64 4.01 3.59 4.81
C TYR A 64 4.13 3.48 3.29
N ILE A 65 5.14 2.75 2.85
CA ILE A 65 5.33 2.31 1.46
C ILE A 65 5.25 0.79 1.50
N THR A 66 4.31 0.19 0.78
CA THR A 66 4.02 -1.24 0.87
C THR A 66 3.88 -1.85 -0.52
N GLU A 67 4.52 -3.00 -0.73
CA GLU A 67 4.30 -3.83 -1.92
C GLU A 67 2.91 -4.47 -1.84
N VAL A 68 2.17 -4.44 -2.95
CA VAL A 68 0.80 -4.96 -3.02
C VAL A 68 0.81 -6.35 -3.66
N PHE A 69 0.42 -7.36 -2.89
CA PHE A 69 0.29 -8.74 -3.35
C PHE A 69 -1.10 -9.08 -3.92
N GLY A 70 -2.13 -8.30 -3.58
CA GLY A 70 -3.50 -8.53 -4.05
C GLY A 70 -4.41 -7.34 -3.78
N ILE A 71 -5.47 -7.21 -4.57
CA ILE A 71 -6.54 -6.23 -4.40
C ILE A 71 -7.86 -7.00 -4.42
N GLY A 72 -8.65 -6.83 -3.36
CA GLY A 72 -9.90 -7.55 -3.14
C GLY A 72 -11.11 -6.66 -2.90
N GLY A 73 -12.23 -7.31 -2.56
CA GLY A 73 -13.46 -6.63 -2.16
C GLY A 73 -13.41 -6.08 -0.73
N ALA A 74 -14.53 -5.46 -0.32
CA ALA A 74 -14.61 -4.67 0.90
C ALA A 74 -15.15 -5.43 2.12
N ASN A 75 -15.57 -6.69 1.97
CA ASN A 75 -16.04 -7.52 3.08
C ASN A 75 -14.94 -8.49 3.55
N GLU A 76 -15.15 -9.11 4.71
CA GLU A 76 -14.13 -9.98 5.32
C GLU A 76 -13.78 -11.21 4.47
N GLU A 77 -14.78 -11.85 3.85
CA GLU A 77 -14.58 -13.05 3.04
C GLU A 77 -13.79 -12.75 1.75
N ASP A 78 -14.09 -11.61 1.10
CA ASP A 78 -13.35 -11.16 -0.08
C ASP A 78 -11.87 -10.89 0.27
N VAL A 79 -11.60 -10.32 1.44
CA VAL A 79 -10.23 -10.07 1.91
C VAL A 79 -9.50 -11.40 2.12
N LEU A 80 -10.14 -12.37 2.77
CA LEU A 80 -9.54 -13.70 3.01
C LEU A 80 -9.26 -14.45 1.72
N ASP A 81 -10.22 -14.47 0.79
CA ASP A 81 -10.05 -15.06 -0.54
C ASP A 81 -8.89 -14.42 -1.31
N THR A 82 -8.74 -13.10 -1.19
CA THR A 82 -7.62 -12.36 -1.80
C THR A 82 -6.28 -12.74 -1.18
N VAL A 83 -6.22 -12.87 0.15
CA VAL A 83 -4.99 -13.28 0.85
C VAL A 83 -4.61 -14.70 0.45
N GLU A 84 -5.54 -15.64 0.42
CA GLU A 84 -5.30 -17.03 0.03
C GLU A 84 -4.75 -17.13 -1.42
N LYS A 85 -5.29 -16.32 -2.33
CA LYS A 85 -4.88 -16.28 -3.74
C LYS A 85 -3.62 -15.45 -4.01
N SER A 86 -3.15 -14.67 -3.03
CA SER A 86 -2.02 -13.75 -3.21
C SER A 86 -0.69 -14.43 -3.51
N GLY A 87 -0.58 -15.73 -3.18
CA GLY A 87 0.67 -16.49 -3.35
C GLY A 87 1.81 -15.99 -2.46
N PHE A 88 1.49 -15.23 -1.40
CA PHE A 88 2.47 -14.68 -0.48
C PHE A 88 3.12 -15.79 0.36
N GLU A 89 4.42 -16.02 0.15
CA GLU A 89 5.19 -17.04 0.86
C GLU A 89 6.08 -16.39 1.93
N ILE A 90 5.85 -16.73 3.20
CA ILE A 90 6.57 -16.14 4.32
C ILE A 90 7.73 -17.02 4.75
N LYS A 91 8.94 -16.44 4.79
CA LYS A 91 10.13 -17.08 5.35
C LYS A 91 10.46 -16.44 6.70
N GLY A 92 10.45 -17.24 7.77
CA GLY A 92 10.77 -16.80 9.13
C GLY A 92 9.55 -16.30 9.90
N THR A 93 9.81 -15.53 10.97
CA THR A 93 8.76 -15.01 11.85
C THR A 93 8.08 -13.79 11.24
N TYR A 94 6.76 -13.72 11.32
CA TYR A 94 5.98 -12.60 10.83
C TYR A 94 4.84 -12.25 11.79
N SER A 95 4.23 -11.09 11.58
CA SER A 95 3.00 -10.68 12.24
C SER A 95 2.07 -10.02 11.22
N ILE A 96 0.78 -10.31 11.32
CA ILE A 96 -0.23 -9.67 10.49
C ILE A 96 -0.71 -8.38 11.16
N ARG A 97 -0.82 -7.32 10.35
CA ARG A 97 -1.44 -6.05 10.75
C ARG A 97 -2.55 -5.70 9.77
N VAL A 98 -3.73 -5.40 10.30
CA VAL A 98 -4.86 -4.93 9.51
C VAL A 98 -5.15 -3.49 9.88
N LYS A 99 -5.10 -2.61 8.88
CA LYS A 99 -5.29 -1.18 9.07
C LYS A 99 -6.46 -0.68 8.22
N LYS A 100 -7.29 0.16 8.83
CA LYS A 100 -8.29 0.94 8.12
C LYS A 100 -7.68 2.27 7.75
N ILE A 101 -7.71 2.60 6.48
CA ILE A 101 -7.37 3.94 6.00
C ILE A 101 -8.64 4.77 6.15
N ARG A 102 -8.59 5.79 7.02
CA ARG A 102 -9.76 6.55 7.48
C ARG A 102 -10.82 5.64 8.14
N GLU A 103 -12.08 6.07 8.13
CA GLU A 103 -13.19 5.43 8.85
C GLU A 103 -14.31 4.97 7.89
N TYR A 104 -13.94 4.38 6.76
CA TYR A 104 -14.91 3.92 5.75
C TYR A 104 -15.37 2.47 5.91
N SER A 105 -14.77 1.71 6.82
CA SER A 105 -15.06 0.28 7.01
C SER A 105 -15.44 -0.06 8.44
N THR A 106 -16.44 -0.93 8.57
CA THR A 106 -16.90 -1.49 9.85
C THR A 106 -16.18 -2.78 10.22
N ILE A 107 -15.22 -3.24 9.41
CA ILE A 107 -14.45 -4.46 9.69
C ILE A 107 -13.72 -4.33 11.03
N ASP A 108 -13.79 -5.41 11.80
CA ASP A 108 -12.98 -5.60 13.01
C ASP A 108 -11.56 -6.00 12.61
N THR A 109 -10.63 -5.06 12.77
CA THR A 109 -9.24 -5.26 12.37
C THR A 109 -8.56 -6.32 13.23
N GLY A 110 -8.87 -6.42 14.52
CA GLY A 110 -8.26 -7.39 15.43
C GLY A 110 -8.74 -8.81 15.17
N LEU A 111 -10.02 -8.97 14.78
CA LEU A 111 -10.53 -10.24 14.30
C LEU A 111 -9.83 -10.65 13.00
N MET A 112 -9.71 -9.73 12.03
CA MET A 112 -9.08 -10.01 10.75
C MET A 112 -7.59 -10.34 10.86
N GLU A 113 -6.84 -9.66 11.75
CA GLU A 113 -5.44 -10.00 12.03
C GLU A 113 -5.30 -11.47 12.45
N LYS A 114 -6.20 -11.95 13.33
CA LYS A 114 -6.21 -13.35 13.77
C LYS A 114 -6.62 -14.31 12.66
N ARG A 115 -7.70 -13.99 11.92
CA ARG A 115 -8.20 -14.85 10.82
C ARG A 115 -7.17 -15.03 9.71
N ILE A 116 -6.42 -13.98 9.38
CA ILE A 116 -5.37 -14.01 8.36
C ILE A 116 -4.09 -14.68 8.88
N GLY A 117 -3.71 -14.43 10.14
CA GLY A 117 -2.47 -14.95 10.72
C GLY A 117 -2.49 -16.46 11.05
N GLY A 118 -3.67 -17.03 11.27
CA GLY A 118 -3.82 -18.42 11.72
C GLY A 118 -3.75 -18.59 13.23
#